data_AF-A0ABD0R2A4-F1
#
_entry.id   AF-A0ABD0R2A4-F1
#
_cell.length_a   1.000
_cell.length_b   1.000
_cell.length_c   1.000
_cell.angle_alpha   90.00
_cell.angle_beta   90.00
_cell.angle_gamma   90.00
#
_symmetry.space_group_name_H-M   'P 1'
#
loop_
_entity.id
_entity.type
_entity.pdbx_description
1 polymer ?
#
loop_
_entity_poly.entity_id
_entity_poly.type
_entity_poly.pdbx_seq_one_letter_code
_entity_poly.pdbx_strand_id
1 'polypeptide(L)' 'MDPASRLFRLRQGNRPIEDYVTDFCELCYLVPFNDVALKDIFHYGLDDPIQSCLPR' A
#
# COMPACT_ATOMS: atom_id res chain seq x y z
N MET A 1 -10.96 13.60 1.22
CA MET A 1 -11.05 12.17 1.58
C MET A 1 -9.99 11.92 2.65
N ASP A 2 -10.36 11.27 3.74
CA ASP A 2 -9.46 11.01 4.87
C ASP A 2 -8.24 10.13 4.44
N PRO A 3 -7.02 10.36 4.97
CA PRO A 3 -5.82 9.61 4.60
C PRO A 3 -5.94 8.10 4.75
N ALA A 4 -6.59 7.61 5.81
CA ALA A 4 -6.79 6.16 6.01
C ALA A 4 -7.68 5.58 4.90
N SER A 5 -8.74 6.29 4.54
CA SER A 5 -9.62 5.90 3.42
C SER A 5 -8.89 5.86 2.08
N ARG A 6 -7.95 6.78 1.85
CA ARG A 6 -7.10 6.78 0.65
C ARG A 6 -6.14 5.60 0.67
N LEU A 7 -5.51 5.32 1.80
CA LEU A 7 -4.55 4.22 1.98
C LEU A 7 -5.21 2.85 1.72
N PHE A 8 -6.41 2.59 2.27
CA PHE A 8 -7.13 1.34 2.04
C PHE A 8 -7.51 1.09 0.58
N ARG A 9 -7.77 2.17 -0.17
CA ARG A 9 -8.14 2.12 -1.59
C ARG A 9 -6.95 2.17 -2.53
N LEU A 10 -5.74 2.40 -2.01
CA LEU A 10 -4.54 2.47 -2.82
C LEU A 10 -4.25 1.10 -3.44
N ARG A 11 -4.17 1.08 -4.76
CA ARG A 11 -3.81 -0.11 -5.53
C ARG A 11 -2.67 0.25 -6.46
N GLN A 12 -1.77 -0.71 -6.66
CA GLN A 12 -0.82 -0.69 -7.73
C GLN A 12 -1.62 -0.75 -9.04
N GLY A 13 -2.26 -1.86 -9.41
CA GLY A 13 -2.84 -1.96 -10.75
C GLY A 13 -1.77 -1.73 -11.82
N ASN A 14 -2.15 -1.14 -12.96
CA ASN A 14 -1.25 -1.01 -14.11
C ASN A 14 -0.12 0.04 -13.98
N ARG A 15 0.03 0.72 -12.84
CA ARG A 15 1.11 1.70 -12.62
C ARG A 15 2.42 1.02 -12.20
N PRO A 16 3.57 1.65 -12.46
CA PRO A 16 4.85 1.24 -11.89
C PRO A 16 4.78 1.06 -10.38
N ILE A 17 5.52 0.06 -9.87
CA ILE A 17 5.61 -0.19 -8.43
C ILE A 17 6.20 1.01 -7.67
N GLU A 18 7.11 1.74 -8.30
CA GLU A 18 7.77 2.93 -7.73
C GLU A 18 6.75 4.02 -7.41
N ASP A 19 5.81 4.25 -8.31
CA ASP A 19 4.72 5.19 -8.09
C ASP A 19 3.89 4.71 -6.89
N TYR A 20 3.48 3.43 -6.88
CA TYR A 20 2.65 2.87 -5.81
C TYR A 20 3.31 2.99 -4.43
N VAL A 21 4.60 2.67 -4.35
CA VAL A 21 5.40 2.79 -3.12
C VAL A 21 5.50 4.25 -2.68
N THR A 22 5.65 5.19 -3.62
CA THR A 22 5.71 6.62 -3.31
C THR A 22 4.41 7.10 -2.68
N ASP A 23 3.27 6.83 -3.31
CA ASP A 23 1.95 7.20 -2.76
C ASP A 23 1.68 6.53 -1.41
N PHE A 24 2.08 5.26 -1.26
CA PHE A 24 1.92 4.54 0.00
C PHE A 24 2.73 5.21 1.11
N CYS A 25 4.00 5.55 0.85
CA CYS A 25 4.86 6.24 1.80
C CYS A 25 4.29 7.59 2.22
N GLU A 26 3.76 8.38 1.28
CA GLU A 26 3.12 9.66 1.60
C GLU A 26 1.91 9.50 2.51
N LEU A 27 1.12 8.45 2.32
CA LEU A 27 -0.10 8.20 3.09
C LEU A 27 0.16 7.52 4.44
N CYS A 28 1.18 6.67 4.56
CA CYS A 28 1.42 5.89 5.78
C CYS A 28 1.83 6.76 6.98
N TYR A 29 2.52 7.88 6.75
CA TYR A 29 2.87 8.85 7.80
C TYR A 29 1.67 9.66 8.31
N LEU A 30 0.54 9.64 7.59
CA LEU A 30 -0.65 10.43 7.91
C LEU A 30 -1.69 9.63 8.71
N VAL A 31 -1.43 8.35 9.00
CA VAL A 31 -2.37 7.45 9.68
C VAL A 31 -1.75 6.87 10.96
N PRO A 32 -2.52 6.67 12.03
CA PRO A 32 -2.03 6.11 13.28
C PRO A 32 -2.01 4.56 13.25
N PHE A 33 -1.61 3.97 12.13
CA PHE A 33 -1.55 2.51 11.97
C PHE A 33 -0.18 1.97 12.39
N ASN A 34 -0.16 0.78 12.98
CA ASN A 34 1.08 0.10 13.32
C ASN A 34 1.71 -0.56 12.08
N ASP A 35 2.99 -0.94 12.20
CA ASP A 35 3.75 -1.53 11.09
C ASP A 35 3.11 -2.80 10.53
N VAL A 36 2.46 -3.60 11.37
CA VAL A 36 1.79 -4.85 10.94
C VAL A 36 0.64 -4.51 10.00
N ALA A 37 -0.25 -3.61 10.41
CA ALA A 37 -1.37 -3.17 9.59
C ALA A 37 -0.91 -2.49 8.30
N LEU A 38 0.16 -1.67 8.36
CA LEU A 38 0.71 -1.02 7.18
C LEU A 38 1.27 -2.05 6.18
N LYS A 39 1.99 -3.08 6.65
CA LYS A 39 2.48 -4.17 5.79
C LYS A 39 1.35 -4.94 5.13
N ASP A 40 0.29 -5.27 5.87
CA ASP A 40 -0.87 -5.97 5.30
C ASP A 40 -1.55 -5.12 4.22
N ILE A 41 -1.74 -3.82 4.46
CA ILE A 41 -2.35 -2.91 3.47
C ILE A 41 -1.45 -2.75 2.25
N PHE A 42 -0.14 -2.64 2.44
CA PHE A 42 0.84 -2.58 1.36
C PHE A 42 0.76 -3.84 0.49
N HIS A 43 0.81 -5.02 1.12
CA HIS A 43 0.78 -6.30 0.40
C HIS A 43 -0.52 -6.48 -0.37
N TYR A 44 -1.66 -6.14 0.24
CA TYR A 44 -2.96 -6.20 -0.41
C TYR A 44 -3.14 -5.19 -1.55
N GLY A 45 -2.37 -4.10 -1.54
CA GLY A 45 -2.41 -3.09 -2.58
C GLY A 45 -1.60 -3.42 -3.82
N LEU A 46 -0.67 -4.36 -3.76
CA LEU A 46 0.18 -4.78 -4.88
C LEU A 46 -0.59 -5.61 -5.91
N ASP A 47 -0.08 -5.62 -7.14
CA ASP A 47 -0.60 -6.52 -8.17
C ASP A 47 -0.19 -7.98 -7.93
N ASP A 48 -1.09 -8.90 -8.26
CA ASP A 48 -1.03 -10.35 -8.05
C ASP A 48 0.36 -11.01 -8.31
N PRO A 49 1.05 -10.74 -9.45
CA PRO A 49 2.36 -11.36 -9.71
C PRO A 49 3.44 -10.92 -8.72
N ILE A 50 3.37 -9.69 -8.21
CA ILE A 50 4.35 -9.15 -7.24
C ILE A 50 3.94 -9.58 -5.83
N GLN A 51 2.65 -9.51 -5.52
CA GLN A 51 2.10 -9.95 -4.24
C GLN A 51 2.49 -11.41 -3.95
N SER A 52 2.41 -12.29 -4.95
CA SER A 52 2.76 -13.71 -4.83
C SER A 52 4.26 -13.98 -4.64
N CYS A 53 5.14 -13.03 -4.99
CA CYS A 53 6.59 -13.16 -4.85
C CYS A 53 7.11 -12.68 -3.49
N LEU A 54 6.29 -11.97 -2.71
CA LEU A 54 6.70 -11.43 -1.41
C LEU A 54 6.29 -12.38 -0.28
N PRO A 55 7.20 -12.65 0.68
CA PRO A 55 6.86 -13.39 1.88
C PRO A 55 5.85 -12.59 2.72
N ARG A 56 4.88 -13.30 3.33
CA ARG A 56 3.92 -12.75 4.28
C ARG A 56 4.56 -12.53 5.66
#